data_AF-A0A7X4FRM0-F1
#
_entry.id   AF-A0A7X4FRM0-F1
#
_cell.length_a   1.000
_cell.length_b   1.000
_cell.length_c   1.000
_cell.angle_alpha   90.00
_cell.angle_beta   90.00
_cell.angle_gamma   90.00
#
_symmetry.space_group_name_H-M   'P 1'
#
loop_
_entity.id
_entity.type
_entity.pdbx_description
1 polymer ?
#
loop_
_entity_poly.entity_id
_entity_poly.type
_entity_poly.pdbx_seq_one_letter_code
_entity_poly.pdbx_strand_id
1 'polypeptide(L)'
;MGTFVAVNGDRASTLPTVLDRQVIAVDFDDFYRAEYAPMVRLARALLDTSESAEEIAQDAFARVFERWDRLDSPGGYLRTAVVNGARSELRKREVRR
;
A
#
# COMPACT_ATOMS: atom_id res chain seq x y z
N MET A 1 -33.68 18.40 -44.49
CA MET A 1 -32.34 19.02 -44.43
C MET A 1 -31.74 18.67 -43.08
N GLY A 2 -30.62 17.94 -43.05
CA GLY A 2 -29.95 17.52 -41.82
C GLY A 2 -29.20 16.20 -42.01
N THR A 3 -28.12 16.25 -42.78
CA THR A 3 -27.15 15.15 -42.95
C THR A 3 -25.97 15.41 -42.03
N PHE A 4 -25.65 14.51 -41.11
CA PHE A 4 -24.26 14.29 -40.66
C PHE A 4 -24.16 12.97 -39.89
N VAL A 5 -23.68 11.92 -40.56
CA VAL A 5 -23.13 10.72 -39.91
C VAL A 5 -21.65 10.97 -39.73
N ALA A 6 -21.23 11.18 -38.48
CA ALA A 6 -19.84 11.07 -38.09
C ALA A 6 -19.56 9.60 -37.74
N VAL A 7 -18.91 8.90 -38.66
CA VAL A 7 -18.17 7.67 -38.39
C VAL A 7 -17.09 7.98 -37.36
N ASN A 8 -17.14 7.34 -36.19
CA ASN A 8 -16.01 7.31 -35.27
C ASN A 8 -15.73 5.88 -34.85
N GLY A 9 -14.69 5.33 -35.49
CA GLY A 9 -13.65 4.56 -34.81
C GLY A 9 -14.08 3.26 -34.16
N ASP A 10 -14.25 2.24 -34.98
CA ASP A 10 -13.85 0.89 -34.61
C ASP A 10 -12.35 0.90 -34.24
N ARG A 11 -12.06 0.89 -32.94
CA ARG A 11 -10.79 0.40 -32.39
C ARG A 11 -11.08 -0.34 -31.09
N ALA A 12 -10.78 -1.63 -31.14
CA ALA A 12 -10.65 -2.58 -30.04
C ALA A 12 -11.95 -3.24 -29.55
N SER A 13 -12.29 -4.33 -30.23
CA SER A 13 -12.29 -5.67 -29.62
C SER A 13 -11.25 -5.77 -28.49
N THR A 14 -11.53 -6.24 -27.28
CA THR A 14 -12.21 -7.47 -26.86
C THR A 14 -12.71 -7.30 -25.41
N LEU A 15 -13.94 -7.77 -25.16
CA LEU A 15 -14.54 -7.86 -23.83
C LEU A 15 -13.71 -8.74 -22.89
N PRO A 16 -13.69 -8.48 -21.57
CA PRO A 16 -13.64 -9.55 -20.59
C PRO A 16 -15.05 -9.77 -20.03
N THR A 17 -15.76 -10.70 -20.66
CA THR A 17 -16.84 -11.46 -20.02
C THR A 17 -16.20 -12.52 -19.13
N VAL A 18 -15.92 -12.19 -17.86
CA VAL A 18 -15.92 -13.15 -16.74
C VAL A 18 -15.94 -12.38 -15.42
N LEU A 19 -17.13 -12.23 -14.84
CA LEU A 19 -17.28 -12.09 -13.39
C LEU A 19 -17.13 -13.50 -12.79
N ASP A 20 -15.97 -14.11 -12.97
CA ASP A 20 -15.69 -15.45 -12.48
C ASP A 20 -14.98 -15.35 -11.13
N ARG A 21 -15.72 -15.72 -10.09
CA ARG A 21 -15.23 -16.07 -8.75
C ARG A 21 -14.49 -14.97 -8.00
N GLN A 22 -15.27 -14.25 -7.20
CA GLN A 22 -14.83 -13.47 -6.05
C GLN A 22 -14.06 -14.33 -5.05
N VAL A 23 -12.77 -14.57 -5.31
CA VAL A 23 -11.81 -14.86 -4.25
C VAL A 23 -11.66 -13.53 -3.51
N ILE A 24 -11.99 -13.53 -2.22
CA ILE A 24 -11.82 -12.38 -1.32
C ILE A 24 -10.30 -12.20 -1.06
N ALA A 25 -9.52 -12.04 -2.12
CA ALA A 25 -8.17 -11.52 -2.01
C ALA A 25 -8.35 -10.02 -1.82
N VAL A 26 -8.09 -9.55 -0.60
CA VAL A 26 -8.00 -8.11 -0.34
C VAL A 26 -6.95 -7.58 -1.32
N ASP A 27 -7.28 -6.52 -2.06
CA ASP A 27 -6.30 -5.86 -2.91
C ASP A 27 -5.33 -5.04 -2.06
N PHE A 28 -4.09 -4.88 -2.52
CA PHE A 28 -3.09 -4.11 -1.80
C PHE A 28 -3.55 -2.66 -1.58
N ASP A 29 -4.24 -2.07 -2.55
CA ASP A 29 -4.75 -0.70 -2.46
C ASP A 29 -5.76 -0.52 -1.30
N ASP A 30 -6.68 -1.48 -1.14
CA ASP A 30 -7.65 -1.46 -0.04
C ASP A 30 -6.95 -1.67 1.32
N PHE A 31 -5.99 -2.59 1.37
CA PHE A 31 -5.14 -2.79 2.54
C PHE A 31 -4.35 -1.53 2.92
N TYR A 32 -3.73 -0.87 1.93
CA TYR A 32 -2.98 0.37 2.13
C TYR A 32 -3.87 1.47 2.68
N ARG A 33 -5.06 1.69 2.09
CA ARG A 33 -6.02 2.71 2.56
C ARG A 33 -6.47 2.46 4.00
N ALA A 34 -6.65 1.20 4.39
CA ALA A 34 -7.07 0.83 5.73
C ALA A 34 -5.94 0.97 6.77
N GLU A 35 -4.72 0.55 6.43
CA GLU A 35 -3.64 0.36 7.41
C GLU A 35 -2.65 1.54 7.48
N TYR A 36 -2.58 2.41 6.46
CA TYR A 36 -1.56 3.45 6.40
C TYR A 36 -1.63 4.41 7.58
N ALA A 37 -2.79 5.02 7.82
CA ALA A 37 -2.96 5.97 8.92
C ALA A 37 -2.72 5.33 10.31
N PRO A 38 -3.25 4.12 10.62
CA PRO A 38 -2.87 3.38 11.83
C PRO A 38 -1.36 3.17 12.00
N MET A 39 -0.64 2.80 10.94
CA MET A 39 0.79 2.54 11.01
C MET A 39 1.63 3.80 11.19
N VAL A 40 1.27 4.91 10.55
CA VAL A 40 1.90 6.21 10.79
C VAL A 40 1.71 6.64 12.25
N ARG A 41 0.50 6.47 12.81
CA ARG A 41 0.24 6.76 14.24
C ARG A 41 1.09 5.88 15.16
N LEU A 42 1.22 4.59 14.85
CA LEU A 42 2.07 3.68 15.60
C LEU A 42 3.55 4.12 15.56
N ALA A 43 4.08 4.41 14.37
CA ALA A 43 5.46 4.87 14.21
C ALA A 43 5.70 6.20 14.96
N ARG A 44 4.74 7.13 14.89
CA ARG A 44 4.81 8.42 15.58
C ARG A 44 4.86 8.27 17.09
N ALA A 45 4.08 7.35 17.66
CA ALA A 45 4.12 7.03 19.09
C ALA A 45 5.48 6.45 19.54
N LEU A 46 6.33 6.01 18.62
CA LEU A 46 7.65 5.45 18.91
C LEU A 46 8.81 6.42 18.62
N LEU A 47 8.66 7.37 17.69
CA LEU A 47 9.75 8.22 17.17
C LEU A 47 9.64 9.70 17.52
N ASP A 48 8.49 10.15 18.03
CA ASP A 48 8.15 11.53 18.38
C ASP A 48 8.23 12.56 17.24
N THR A 49 8.62 12.16 16.02
CA THR A 49 8.67 13.03 14.83
C THR A 49 7.75 12.51 13.72
N SER A 50 6.96 13.41 13.10
CA SER A 50 6.04 13.03 12.02
C SER A 50 6.79 12.55 10.77
N GLU A 51 7.86 13.24 10.39
CA GLU A 51 8.66 12.93 9.19
C GLU A 51 9.23 11.52 9.22
N SER A 52 9.98 11.17 10.28
CA SER A 52 10.54 9.82 10.42
C SER A 52 9.46 8.75 10.60
N ALA A 53 8.30 9.09 11.18
CA ALA A 53 7.20 8.15 11.31
C ALA A 53 6.58 7.78 9.94
N GLU A 54 6.39 8.77 9.07
CA GLU A 54 5.88 8.55 7.72
C GLU A 54 6.86 7.76 6.86
N GLU A 55 8.16 8.09 6.93
CA GLU A 55 9.21 7.35 6.22
C GLU A 55 9.23 5.87 6.64
N ILE A 56 9.22 5.58 7.95
CA ILE A 56 9.19 4.20 8.44
C ILE A 56 7.92 3.45 8.03
N ALA A 57 6.76 4.12 8.02
CA ALA A 57 5.52 3.50 7.56
C ALA A 57 5.61 3.19 6.06
N GLN A 58 6.06 4.13 5.23
CA GLN A 58 6.22 3.95 3.78
C GLN A 58 7.20 2.80 3.47
N ASP A 59 8.36 2.76 4.13
CA ASP A 59 9.33 1.67 4.01
C ASP A 59 8.73 0.30 4.38
N ALA A 60 7.90 0.26 5.43
CA ALA A 60 7.22 -0.96 5.84
C ALA A 60 6.20 -1.42 4.79
N PHE A 61 5.42 -0.49 4.21
CA PHE A 61 4.48 -0.80 3.13
C PHE A 61 5.19 -1.27 1.86
N ALA A 62 6.32 -0.67 1.49
CA ALA A 62 7.12 -1.14 0.36
C ALA A 62 7.55 -2.60 0.55
N ARG A 63 8.01 -2.97 1.76
CA ARG A 63 8.38 -4.37 2.07
C ARG A 63 7.19 -5.33 2.05
N VAL A 64 6.01 -4.86 2.45
CA VAL A 64 4.77 -5.65 2.35
C VAL A 64 4.42 -5.86 0.89
N PHE A 65 4.44 -4.80 0.07
CA PHE A 65 4.11 -4.85 -1.35
C PHE A 65 5.01 -5.83 -2.12
N GLU A 66 6.33 -5.78 -1.89
CA GLU A 66 7.29 -6.73 -2.49
C GLU A 66 6.98 -8.21 -2.22
N ARG A 67 6.27 -8.50 -1.12
CA ARG A 67 5.99 -9.85 -0.63
C ARG A 67 4.50 -10.17 -0.61
N TRP A 68 3.66 -9.28 -1.17
CA TRP A 68 2.21 -9.28 -0.98
C TRP A 68 1.59 -10.64 -1.28
N ASP A 69 1.90 -11.19 -2.45
CA ASP A 69 1.37 -12.47 -2.93
C ASP A 69 1.84 -13.70 -2.12
N ARG A 70 2.80 -13.52 -1.21
CA ARG A 70 3.42 -14.59 -0.41
C ARG A 70 3.17 -14.44 1.09
N LEU A 71 2.51 -13.37 1.51
CA LEU A 71 2.25 -13.10 2.93
C LEU A 71 0.89 -13.68 3.33
N ASP A 72 0.93 -14.68 4.19
CA ASP A 72 -0.30 -15.22 4.81
C ASP A 72 -0.97 -14.21 5.74
N SER A 73 -0.20 -13.29 6.33
CA SER A 73 -0.70 -12.23 7.22
C SER A 73 0.00 -10.89 6.97
N PRO A 74 -0.43 -10.11 5.97
CA PRO A 74 0.20 -8.84 5.63
C PRO A 74 0.14 -7.81 6.77
N GLY A 75 -0.98 -7.72 7.50
CA GLY A 75 -1.13 -6.80 8.64
C GLY A 75 -0.18 -7.11 9.81
N GLY A 76 0.00 -8.40 10.14
CA GLY A 76 0.95 -8.82 11.17
C GLY A 76 2.40 -8.53 10.78
N TYR A 77 2.74 -8.79 9.52
CA TYR A 77 4.05 -8.46 8.96
C TYR A 77 4.30 -6.94 8.97
N LEU A 78 3.33 -6.15 8.48
CA LEU A 78 3.38 -4.69 8.44
C LEU A 78 3.67 -4.09 9.82
N ARG A 79 2.88 -4.48 10.83
CA ARG A 79 3.06 -3.97 12.20
C ARG A 79 4.45 -4.30 12.74
N THR A 80 4.95 -5.51 12.47
CA THR A 80 6.30 -5.92 12.86
C THR A 80 7.37 -5.10 12.16
N ALA A 81 7.22 -4.86 10.86
CA ALA A 81 8.14 -4.06 10.06
C ALA A 81 8.22 -2.61 10.57
N VAL A 82 7.09 -1.98 10.89
CA VAL A 82 7.02 -0.63 11.46
C VAL A 82 7.76 -0.55 12.79
N VAL A 83 7.48 -1.47 13.73
CA VAL A 83 8.12 -1.48 15.06
C VAL A 83 9.63 -1.67 14.93
N ASN A 84 10.07 -2.57 14.06
CA ASN A 84 11.50 -2.80 13.83
C ASN A 84 12.18 -1.60 13.16
N GLY A 85 11.51 -0.94 12.22
CA GLY A 85 11.97 0.29 11.59
C GLY A 85 12.17 1.42 12.62
N ALA A 86 11.16 1.67 13.46
CA ALA A 86 11.24 2.69 14.50
C ALA A 86 12.38 2.41 15.50
N ARG A 87 12.54 1.17 15.96
CA ARG A 87 13.66 0.78 16.83
C ARG A 87 15.02 0.99 16.17
N SER A 88 15.13 0.70 14.87
CA SER A 88 16.37 0.92 14.11
C SER A 88 16.71 2.41 14.06
N GLU A 89 15.72 3.26 13.79
CA GLU A 89 15.92 4.71 13.75
C GLU A 89 16.31 5.29 15.11
N LEU A 90 15.70 4.84 16.21
CA LEU A 90 16.10 5.24 17.56
C LEU A 90 17.57 4.90 17.85
N ARG A 91 18.02 3.68 17.52
CA ARG A 91 19.43 3.29 17.68
C ARG A 91 20.37 4.15 16.83
N LYS A 92 19.98 4.51 15.60
CA LYS A 92 20.78 5.41 14.75
C LYS A 92 20.88 6.81 15.35
N ARG A 93 19.84 7.30 16.02
CA ARG A 93 19.85 8.61 16.72
C ARG A 93 20.77 8.57 17.93
N GLU A 94 20.82 7.47 18.67
CA GLU A 94 21.74 7.28 19.80
C GLU A 94 23.21 7.30 19.35
N VAL A 95 23.55 6.66 18.23
CA VAL A 95 24.93 6.63 17.71
C VAL A 95 25.37 7.97 17.10
N ARG A 96 24.43 8.78 16.60
CA ARG A 96 24.72 10.11 16.05
C ARG A 96 24.86 11.21 17.12
N ARG A 97 24.56 10.91 18.38
CA ARG A 97 24.76 11.82 19.52
C ARG A 97 26.16 11.65 20.10
#